data_AF-A0A662HYX6-F1
#
_entry.id   AF-A0A662HYX6-F1
#
_cell.length_a   1.000
_cell.length_b   1.000
_cell.length_c   1.000
_cell.angle_alpha   90.00
_cell.angle_beta   90.00
_cell.angle_gamma   90.00
#
_symmetry.space_group_name_H-M   'P 1'
#
loop_
_entity.id
_entity.type
_entity.pdbx_description
1 polymer ?
#
loop_
_entity_poly.entity_id
_entity_poly.type
_entity_poly.pdbx_seq_one_letter_code
_entity_poly.pdbx_strand_id
1 'polypeptide(L)'
;MCLNESLSMAVEGLEYLKDEGAEAIVSVDFGGDALVRGDEPEVGSVAEDAMGLAIIQRAEKLGFRTLLGVAAVGAEWGGCIPMNLLVENVVKLAGLGAYYGVYLPDKDVRREFLIASERLLKHVPSFMLTVYREALEGRLGERFYRVAYFKGTFRVEKFHSFMYMFDPKAVCSLNFFCGEALRRGRKPSAKLRLKKKGKPRKGIMNWEEALYRLARKKWSPRSILTSCGK
;
A
#
# COMPACT_ATOMS: atom_id res chain seq x y z
N MET A 1 2.37 -0.65 17.26
CA MET A 1 2.96 -1.88 16.72
C MET A 1 4.22 -1.52 15.95
N CYS A 2 5.36 -2.03 16.37
CA CYS A 2 6.64 -1.73 15.73
C CYS A 2 6.98 -2.86 14.75
N LEU A 3 7.27 -2.53 13.48
CA LEU A 3 7.58 -3.55 12.44
C LEU A 3 8.88 -4.32 12.67
N ASN A 4 9.62 -4.01 13.74
CA ASN A 4 10.81 -4.75 14.19
C ASN A 4 10.45 -5.93 15.12
N GLU A 5 9.20 -6.04 15.55
CA GLU A 5 8.72 -7.12 16.41
C GLU A 5 8.49 -8.41 15.60
N SER A 6 8.55 -9.56 16.25
CA SER A 6 8.19 -10.84 15.61
C SER A 6 6.70 -10.85 15.26
N LEU A 7 6.30 -11.75 14.36
CA LEU A 7 4.90 -11.89 14.01
C LEU A 7 4.05 -12.30 15.23
N SER A 8 4.63 -13.03 16.17
CA SER A 8 3.94 -13.43 17.41
C SER A 8 3.64 -12.24 18.32
N MET A 9 4.62 -11.35 18.55
CA MET A 9 4.42 -10.16 19.37
C MET A 9 3.40 -9.20 18.73
N ALA A 10 3.43 -9.06 17.41
CA ALA A 10 2.42 -8.29 16.70
C ALA A 10 1.01 -8.89 16.90
N VAL A 11 0.89 -10.21 16.85
CA VAL A 11 -0.37 -10.94 17.10
C VAL A 11 -0.86 -10.75 18.53
N GLU A 12 0.00 -10.78 19.54
CA GLU A 12 -0.37 -10.49 20.94
C GLU A 12 -0.97 -9.06 21.06
N GLY A 13 -0.37 -8.08 20.38
CA GLY A 13 -0.93 -6.73 20.32
C GLY A 13 -2.29 -6.66 19.61
N LEU A 14 -2.53 -7.52 18.62
CA LEU A 14 -3.83 -7.62 17.95
C LEU A 14 -4.90 -8.26 18.84
N GLU A 15 -4.53 -9.27 19.62
CA GLU A 15 -5.43 -9.88 20.61
C GLU A 15 -5.84 -8.87 21.67
N TYR A 16 -4.89 -8.08 22.19
CA TYR A 16 -5.20 -6.96 23.09
C TYR A 16 -6.20 -5.97 22.47
N LEU A 17 -5.97 -5.53 21.22
CA LEU A 17 -6.92 -4.65 20.53
C LEU A 17 -8.30 -5.28 20.35
N LYS A 18 -8.36 -6.60 20.17
CA LYS A 18 -9.63 -7.33 20.04
C LYS A 18 -10.40 -7.30 21.35
N ASP A 19 -9.70 -7.50 22.46
CA ASP A 19 -10.26 -7.45 23.82
C ASP A 19 -10.75 -6.03 24.17
N GLU A 20 -10.08 -4.99 23.68
CA GLU A 20 -10.51 -3.59 23.77
C GLU A 20 -11.69 -3.24 22.83
N GLY A 21 -12.23 -4.23 22.11
CA GLY A 21 -13.42 -4.07 21.27
C GLY A 21 -13.15 -3.57 19.85
N ALA A 22 -11.91 -3.57 19.38
CA ALA A 22 -11.64 -3.24 17.99
C ALA A 22 -12.20 -4.33 17.04
N GLU A 23 -12.94 -3.89 16.02
CA GLU A 23 -13.63 -4.80 15.09
C GLU A 23 -12.97 -4.87 13.71
N ALA A 24 -12.14 -3.87 13.38
CA ALA A 24 -11.56 -3.72 12.07
C ALA A 24 -10.14 -3.14 12.14
N ILE A 25 -9.31 -3.55 11.19
CA ILE A 25 -7.95 -3.04 10.98
C ILE A 25 -7.83 -2.55 9.55
N VAL A 26 -7.50 -1.28 9.41
CA VAL A 26 -7.18 -0.67 8.12
C VAL A 26 -5.70 -0.35 8.13
N SER A 27 -4.95 -0.99 7.24
CA SER A 27 -3.54 -0.66 6.99
C SER A 27 -3.46 0.25 5.76
N VAL A 28 -2.56 1.23 5.79
CA VAL A 28 -2.32 2.11 4.65
C VAL A 28 -0.83 2.11 4.30
N ASP A 29 -0.52 1.68 3.09
CA ASP A 29 0.79 1.79 2.45
C ASP A 29 0.80 3.07 1.59
N PHE A 30 1.87 3.86 1.73
CA PHE A 30 2.17 4.96 0.85
C PHE A 30 3.41 4.61 0.02
N GLY A 31 3.28 4.56 -1.31
CA GLY A 31 4.37 4.19 -2.21
C GLY A 31 4.00 3.01 -3.10
N GLY A 32 3.31 2.02 -2.53
CA GLY A 32 2.76 0.87 -3.26
C GLY A 32 3.66 -0.35 -3.30
N ASP A 33 4.66 -0.41 -2.43
CA ASP A 33 5.54 -1.55 -2.23
C ASP A 33 4.81 -2.77 -1.66
N ALA A 34 3.69 -2.63 -0.96
CA ALA A 34 2.85 -3.77 -0.60
C ALA A 34 2.33 -4.54 -1.84
N LEU A 35 2.17 -3.85 -2.98
CA LEU A 35 1.65 -4.42 -4.22
C LEU A 35 2.70 -5.17 -5.05
N VAL A 36 3.97 -5.13 -4.67
CA VAL A 36 5.01 -5.85 -5.39
C VAL A 36 4.83 -7.36 -5.24
N ARG A 37 5.14 -8.10 -6.29
CA ARG A 37 5.18 -9.56 -6.17
C ARG A 37 6.48 -9.99 -5.53
N GLY A 38 7.58 -9.29 -5.83
CA GLY A 38 8.95 -9.46 -5.38
C GLY A 38 9.96 -9.85 -6.48
N ASP A 39 9.54 -9.89 -7.75
CA ASP A 39 10.40 -10.03 -8.95
C ASP A 39 10.62 -8.71 -9.69
N GLU A 40 10.12 -7.61 -9.12
CA GLU A 40 10.42 -6.25 -9.53
C GLU A 40 11.94 -5.96 -9.38
N PRO A 41 12.52 -5.13 -10.26
CA PRO A 41 13.97 -4.91 -10.32
C PRO A 41 14.55 -4.24 -9.07
N GLU A 42 13.75 -3.40 -8.40
CA GLU A 42 14.12 -2.68 -7.20
C GLU A 42 13.12 -3.00 -6.08
N VAL A 43 13.60 -3.71 -5.06
CA VAL A 43 12.84 -4.18 -3.89
C VAL A 43 13.53 -3.61 -2.65
N GLY A 44 13.16 -2.38 -2.29
CA GLY A 44 13.68 -1.65 -1.13
C GLY A 44 13.02 -2.08 0.20
N SER A 45 12.09 -1.28 0.70
CA SER A 45 11.28 -1.45 1.94
C SER A 45 10.29 -2.63 1.93
N VAL A 46 10.34 -3.45 0.89
CA VAL A 46 9.40 -4.55 0.65
C VAL A 46 9.35 -5.56 1.81
N ALA A 47 10.41 -5.64 2.62
CA ALA A 47 10.45 -6.52 3.77
C ALA A 47 9.58 -6.03 4.94
N GLU A 48 9.58 -4.72 5.22
CA GLU A 48 8.74 -4.05 6.21
C GLU A 48 7.26 -4.18 5.83
N ASP A 49 6.95 -3.84 4.58
CA ASP A 49 5.59 -3.89 4.05
C ASP A 49 5.05 -5.31 3.97
N ALA A 50 5.88 -6.27 3.58
CA ALA A 50 5.55 -7.68 3.65
C ALA A 50 5.25 -8.15 5.08
N MET A 51 5.96 -7.64 6.08
CA MET A 51 5.68 -7.94 7.48
C MET A 51 4.35 -7.33 7.91
N GLY A 52 4.07 -6.07 7.54
CA GLY A 52 2.78 -5.41 7.76
C GLY A 52 1.63 -6.19 7.13
N LEU A 53 1.79 -6.65 5.88
CA LEU A 53 0.84 -7.51 5.18
C LEU A 53 0.62 -8.86 5.88
N ALA A 54 1.69 -9.47 6.40
CA ALA A 54 1.58 -10.71 7.14
C ALA A 54 0.81 -10.52 8.46
N ILE A 55 1.03 -9.40 9.15
CA ILE A 55 0.32 -9.07 10.39
C ILE A 55 -1.17 -8.84 10.13
N ILE A 56 -1.53 -8.03 9.12
CA ILE A 56 -2.95 -7.81 8.80
C ILE A 56 -3.64 -9.10 8.34
N GLN A 57 -2.94 -10.02 7.65
CA GLN A 57 -3.49 -11.33 7.33
C GLN A 57 -3.72 -12.19 8.58
N ARG A 58 -2.87 -12.06 9.62
CA ARG A 58 -3.11 -12.71 10.92
C ARG A 58 -4.28 -12.10 11.67
N ALA A 59 -4.48 -10.78 11.59
CA ALA A 59 -5.64 -10.12 12.18
C ALA A 59 -6.97 -10.71 11.67
N GLU A 60 -7.07 -11.01 10.38
CA GLU A 60 -8.27 -11.64 9.81
C GLU A 60 -8.56 -13.01 10.49
N LYS A 61 -7.52 -13.79 10.80
CA LYS A 61 -7.67 -15.07 11.51
C LYS A 61 -8.13 -14.92 12.96
N LEU A 62 -7.90 -13.75 13.56
CA LEU A 62 -8.41 -13.36 14.89
C LEU A 62 -9.83 -12.77 14.82
N GLY A 63 -10.46 -12.78 13.64
CA GLY A 63 -11.83 -12.28 13.46
C GLY A 63 -11.92 -10.76 13.33
N PHE A 64 -10.84 -10.07 12.93
CA PHE A 64 -10.92 -8.69 12.50
C PHE A 64 -11.42 -8.59 11.05
N ARG A 65 -12.21 -7.56 10.76
CA ARG A 65 -12.36 -7.09 9.37
C ARG A 65 -11.08 -6.40 8.95
N THR A 66 -10.54 -6.71 7.78
CA THR A 66 -9.26 -6.16 7.35
C THR A 66 -9.36 -5.47 6.01
N LEU A 67 -8.61 -4.39 5.85
CA LEU A 67 -8.54 -3.64 4.60
C LEU A 67 -7.14 -3.07 4.40
N LEU A 68 -6.66 -3.11 3.15
CA LEU A 68 -5.44 -2.42 2.75
C LEU A 68 -5.79 -1.24 1.85
N GLY A 69 -5.38 -0.04 2.23
CA GLY A 69 -5.31 1.12 1.35
C GLY A 69 -3.90 1.31 0.82
N VAL A 70 -3.75 1.60 -0.46
CA VAL A 70 -2.46 1.96 -1.06
C VAL A 70 -2.57 3.34 -1.70
N ALA A 71 -1.78 4.30 -1.23
CA ALA A 71 -1.79 5.69 -1.65
C ALA A 71 -0.46 6.08 -2.32
N ALA A 72 -0.47 7.17 -3.10
CA ALA A 72 0.72 7.65 -3.82
C ALA A 72 1.46 6.53 -4.59
N VAL A 73 0.70 5.64 -5.24
CA VAL A 73 1.23 4.49 -5.99
C VAL A 73 2.31 4.94 -6.96
N GLY A 74 3.50 4.36 -6.84
CA GLY A 74 4.65 4.68 -7.70
C GLY A 74 5.53 5.83 -7.19
N ALA A 75 5.24 6.41 -6.01
CA ALA A 75 6.09 7.42 -5.41
C ALA A 75 7.27 6.83 -4.60
N GLU A 76 7.27 5.52 -4.36
CA GLU A 76 8.31 4.85 -3.57
C GLU A 76 9.71 5.13 -4.15
N TRP A 77 10.61 5.64 -3.30
CA TRP A 77 11.94 6.19 -3.66
C TRP A 77 12.00 7.04 -4.94
N GLY A 78 10.93 7.76 -5.29
CA GLY A 78 10.91 8.56 -6.53
C GLY A 78 10.54 7.78 -7.79
N GLY A 79 9.84 6.67 -7.67
CA GLY A 79 9.46 5.82 -8.80
C GLY A 79 10.46 4.71 -9.09
N CYS A 80 11.11 4.17 -8.05
CA CYS A 80 12.03 3.05 -8.19
C CYS A 80 11.34 1.78 -8.71
N ILE A 81 10.05 1.61 -8.38
CA ILE A 81 9.24 0.51 -8.89
C ILE A 81 8.52 0.96 -10.17
N PRO A 82 8.76 0.29 -11.31
CA PRO A 82 8.13 0.65 -12.57
C PRO A 82 6.59 0.57 -12.53
N MET A 83 5.90 1.64 -12.93
CA MET A 83 4.43 1.74 -12.90
C MET A 83 3.73 0.65 -13.71
N ASN A 84 4.30 0.25 -14.85
CA ASN A 84 3.82 -0.87 -15.67
C ASN A 84 3.75 -2.20 -14.91
N LEU A 85 4.66 -2.44 -13.95
CA LEU A 85 4.66 -3.64 -13.11
C LEU A 85 3.66 -3.52 -11.96
N LEU A 86 3.60 -2.36 -11.30
CA LEU A 86 2.61 -2.11 -10.24
C LEU A 86 1.19 -2.23 -10.77
N VAL A 87 0.89 -1.60 -11.91
CA VAL A 87 -0.44 -1.66 -12.53
C VAL A 87 -0.78 -3.08 -13.00
N GLU A 88 0.19 -3.85 -13.51
CA GLU A 88 -0.02 -5.28 -13.80
C GLU A 88 -0.46 -6.06 -12.55
N ASN A 89 0.13 -5.75 -11.39
CA ASN A 89 -0.23 -6.39 -10.13
C ASN A 89 -1.65 -5.99 -9.69
N VAL A 90 -2.01 -4.71 -9.80
CA VAL A 90 -3.36 -4.22 -9.51
C VAL A 90 -4.40 -4.85 -10.44
N VAL A 91 -4.12 -4.95 -11.75
CA VAL A 91 -5.01 -5.61 -12.71
C VAL A 91 -5.21 -7.08 -12.36
N LYS A 92 -4.15 -7.78 -11.96
CA LYS A 92 -4.27 -9.17 -11.49
C LYS A 92 -5.14 -9.29 -10.24
N LEU A 93 -4.94 -8.43 -9.25
CA LEU A 93 -5.78 -8.38 -8.04
C LEU A 93 -7.24 -8.08 -8.38
N ALA A 94 -7.50 -7.17 -9.32
CA ALA A 94 -8.85 -6.89 -9.80
C ALA A 94 -9.49 -8.12 -10.45
N GLY A 95 -8.74 -8.87 -11.26
CA GLY A 95 -9.22 -10.13 -11.85
C GLY A 95 -9.52 -11.22 -10.82
N LEU A 96 -8.92 -11.15 -9.63
CA LEU A 96 -9.20 -12.04 -8.49
C LEU A 96 -10.34 -11.54 -7.60
N GLY A 97 -11.00 -10.43 -7.94
CA GLY A 97 -12.02 -9.82 -7.08
C GLY A 97 -11.47 -9.10 -5.84
N ALA A 98 -10.15 -8.98 -5.72
CA ALA A 98 -9.46 -8.44 -4.56
C ALA A 98 -9.26 -6.91 -4.57
N TYR A 99 -9.63 -6.24 -5.66
CA TYR A 99 -9.60 -4.78 -5.76
C TYR A 99 -11.00 -4.19 -5.55
N TYR A 100 -11.17 -3.39 -4.51
CA TYR A 100 -12.47 -2.85 -4.12
C TYR A 100 -12.78 -1.49 -4.76
N GLY A 101 -11.78 -0.76 -5.25
CA GLY A 101 -11.96 0.52 -5.91
C GLY A 101 -11.01 1.59 -5.37
N VAL A 102 -11.17 2.82 -5.83
CA VAL A 102 -10.47 4.00 -5.28
C VAL A 102 -11.33 4.73 -4.27
N TYR A 103 -10.71 5.07 -3.15
CA TYR A 103 -11.18 6.07 -2.22
C TYR A 103 -10.57 7.44 -2.57
N LEU A 104 -11.41 8.45 -2.59
CA LEU A 104 -11.01 9.85 -2.59
C LEU A 104 -11.72 10.51 -1.40
N PRO A 105 -10.99 11.15 -0.46
CA PRO A 105 -11.61 11.71 0.72
C PRO A 105 -12.55 12.86 0.37
N ASP A 106 -13.71 12.87 1.01
CA ASP A 106 -14.67 13.97 0.93
C ASP A 106 -14.07 15.26 1.52
N LYS A 107 -14.73 16.40 1.26
CA LYS A 107 -14.18 17.73 1.56
C LYS A 107 -13.68 17.88 3.00
N ASP A 108 -14.45 17.42 3.98
CA ASP A 108 -14.11 17.58 5.40
C ASP A 108 -12.98 16.65 5.83
N VAL A 109 -13.05 15.36 5.47
CA VAL A 109 -11.97 14.39 5.72
C VAL A 109 -10.67 14.83 5.04
N ARG A 110 -10.75 15.33 3.80
CA ARG A 110 -9.60 15.86 3.08
C ARG A 110 -9.01 17.06 3.81
N ARG A 111 -9.83 17.99 4.31
CA ARG A 111 -9.36 19.16 5.07
C ARG A 111 -8.61 18.72 6.33
N GLU A 112 -9.17 17.81 7.12
CA GLU A 112 -8.55 17.29 8.33
C GLU A 112 -7.23 16.59 8.02
N PHE A 113 -7.22 15.74 6.98
CA PHE A 113 -6.00 15.08 6.52
C PHE A 113 -4.91 16.06 6.12
N LEU A 114 -5.24 17.12 5.37
CA LEU A 114 -4.25 18.13 4.95
C LEU A 114 -3.64 18.86 6.16
N ILE A 115 -4.45 19.17 7.19
CA ILE A 115 -3.96 19.79 8.43
C ILE A 115 -3.06 18.83 9.21
N ALA A 116 -3.48 17.58 9.38
CA ALA A 116 -2.72 16.58 10.12
C ALA A 116 -1.39 16.23 9.41
N SER A 117 -1.44 16.03 8.09
CA SER A 117 -0.25 15.72 7.29
C SER A 117 0.75 16.87 7.25
N GLU A 118 0.31 18.13 7.20
CA GLU A 118 1.22 19.28 7.30
C GLU A 118 1.94 19.32 8.65
N ARG A 119 1.22 19.10 9.75
CA ARG A 119 1.82 19.02 11.10
C ARG A 119 2.83 17.88 11.19
N LEU A 120 2.50 16.71 10.66
CA LEU A 120 3.37 15.55 10.67
C LEU A 120 4.64 15.79 9.84
N LEU A 121 4.52 16.31 8.62
CA LEU A 121 5.64 16.57 7.71
C LEU A 121 6.64 17.61 8.24
N LYS A 122 6.21 18.51 9.15
CA LYS A 122 7.11 19.42 9.87
C LYS A 122 8.07 18.69 10.81
N HIS A 123 7.69 17.52 11.32
CA HIS A 123 8.46 16.75 12.31
C HIS A 123 9.14 15.53 11.68
N VAL A 124 8.46 14.87 10.73
CA VAL A 124 8.93 13.65 10.07
C VAL A 124 8.84 13.85 8.56
N PRO A 125 9.94 14.25 7.90
CA PRO A 125 9.95 14.40 6.45
C PRO A 125 9.64 13.06 5.77
N SER A 126 8.65 13.05 4.87
CA SER A 126 8.25 11.86 4.10
C SER A 126 7.92 12.26 2.66
N PHE A 127 8.59 11.64 1.69
CA PHE A 127 8.38 11.96 0.29
C PHE A 127 7.00 11.47 -0.20
N MET A 128 6.60 10.23 0.12
CA MET A 128 5.32 9.66 -0.34
C MET A 128 4.12 10.40 0.25
N LEU A 129 4.17 10.78 1.53
CA LEU A 129 3.13 11.60 2.15
C LEU A 129 3.06 13.00 1.52
N THR A 130 4.22 13.58 1.16
CA THR A 130 4.28 14.85 0.42
C THR A 130 3.58 14.74 -0.93
N VAL A 131 3.89 13.71 -1.71
CA VAL A 131 3.28 13.46 -3.04
C VAL A 131 1.76 13.30 -2.92
N TYR A 132 1.28 12.48 -1.98
CA TYR A 132 -0.15 12.29 -1.76
C TYR A 132 -0.86 13.59 -1.39
N ARG A 133 -0.28 14.36 -0.44
CA ARG A 133 -0.81 15.65 0.01
C ARG A 133 -0.89 16.65 -1.15
N GLU A 134 0.17 16.77 -1.94
CA GLU A 134 0.22 17.67 -3.10
C GLU A 134 -0.81 17.28 -4.18
N ALA A 135 -0.99 15.98 -4.43
CA ALA A 135 -2.01 15.49 -5.36
C ALA A 135 -3.43 15.83 -4.87
N LEU A 136 -3.71 15.70 -3.58
CA LEU A 136 -5.00 16.09 -2.97
C LEU A 136 -5.27 17.59 -3.05
N GLU A 137 -4.23 18.43 -2.99
CA GLU A 137 -4.30 19.88 -3.17
C GLU A 137 -4.41 20.30 -4.64
N GLY A 138 -4.31 19.36 -5.59
CA GLY A 138 -4.29 19.65 -7.02
C GLY A 138 -2.99 20.30 -7.49
N ARG A 139 -1.93 20.28 -6.67
CA ARG A 139 -0.58 20.71 -7.07
C ARG A 139 0.04 19.59 -7.90
N LEU A 140 -0.23 19.57 -9.21
CA LEU A 140 0.25 18.56 -10.15
C LEU A 140 1.47 19.05 -10.95
N GLY A 141 2.19 18.12 -11.57
CA GLY A 141 3.31 18.42 -12.47
C GLY A 141 4.68 18.02 -11.91
N GLU A 142 5.71 18.31 -12.70
CA GLU A 142 7.11 18.03 -12.36
C GLU A 142 7.66 19.07 -11.41
N ARG A 143 8.35 18.62 -10.36
CA ARG A 143 9.12 19.49 -9.47
C ARG A 143 10.32 18.75 -8.91
N PHE A 144 11.31 19.51 -8.48
CA PHE A 144 12.46 18.98 -7.76
C PHE A 144 12.12 18.81 -6.28
N TYR A 145 12.41 17.63 -5.75
CA TYR A 145 12.23 17.31 -4.34
C TYR A 145 13.57 17.09 -3.66
N ARG A 146 13.62 17.52 -2.41
CA ARG A 146 14.70 17.21 -1.47
C ARG A 146 14.07 16.87 -0.13
N VAL A 147 13.58 15.64 -0.02
CA VAL A 147 12.83 15.13 1.14
C VAL A 147 13.43 13.76 1.51
N ALA A 148 13.19 13.26 2.73
CA ALA A 148 13.76 11.99 3.20
C ALA A 148 13.77 10.91 2.12
N TYR A 149 14.92 10.25 1.97
CA TYR A 149 15.15 9.14 1.03
C TYR A 149 15.07 9.49 -0.47
N PHE A 150 14.72 10.72 -0.85
CA PHE A 150 14.63 11.13 -2.25
C PHE A 150 15.17 12.55 -2.55
N LYS A 151 16.08 12.63 -3.52
CA LYS A 151 16.61 13.89 -4.06
C LYS A 151 16.60 13.81 -5.58
N GLY A 152 15.59 14.41 -6.21
CA GLY A 152 15.41 14.33 -7.67
C GLY A 152 14.15 15.00 -8.15
N THR A 153 13.94 14.96 -9.46
CA THR A 153 12.69 15.42 -10.09
C THR A 153 11.67 14.29 -10.07
N PHE A 154 10.44 14.61 -9.66
CA PHE A 154 9.32 13.67 -9.72
C PHE A 154 8.07 14.39 -10.21
N ARG A 155 7.24 13.67 -10.97
CA ARG A 155 6.01 14.19 -11.56
C ARG A 155 4.80 13.76 -10.75
N VAL A 156 4.12 14.70 -10.12
CA VAL A 156 2.88 14.39 -9.40
C VAL A 156 1.70 14.43 -10.35
N GLU A 157 1.13 13.26 -10.56
CA GLU A 157 -0.07 13.05 -11.34
C GLU A 157 -1.35 12.96 -10.52
N LYS A 158 -2.49 13.15 -11.18
CA LYS A 158 -3.82 13.10 -10.54
C LYS A 158 -4.10 11.78 -9.84
N PHE A 159 -3.63 10.65 -10.40
CA PHE A 159 -3.86 9.33 -9.83
C PHE A 159 -3.17 9.14 -8.48
N HIS A 160 -2.18 9.95 -8.12
CA HIS A 160 -1.58 9.92 -6.79
C HIS A 160 -2.53 10.41 -5.69
N SER A 161 -3.63 11.11 -6.04
CA SER A 161 -4.65 11.51 -5.05
C SER A 161 -5.57 10.37 -4.62
N PHE A 162 -5.53 9.24 -5.33
CA PHE A 162 -6.36 8.08 -5.04
C PHE A 162 -5.71 7.17 -4.00
N MET A 163 -6.52 6.64 -3.09
CA MET A 163 -6.16 5.51 -2.27
C MET A 163 -6.86 4.26 -2.82
N TYR A 164 -6.09 3.29 -3.28
CA TYR A 164 -6.58 2.06 -3.89
C TYR A 164 -6.84 1.03 -2.80
N MET A 165 -8.07 0.52 -2.73
CA MET A 165 -8.52 -0.35 -1.64
C MET A 165 -8.50 -1.81 -2.06
N PHE A 166 -7.93 -2.68 -1.23
CA PHE A 166 -7.69 -4.09 -1.53
C PHE A 166 -8.01 -5.02 -0.37
N ASP A 167 -8.30 -6.27 -0.73
CA ASP A 167 -8.21 -7.42 0.16
C ASP A 167 -6.74 -7.69 0.53
N PRO A 168 -6.33 -7.51 1.80
CA PRO A 168 -4.95 -7.73 2.22
C PRO A 168 -4.49 -9.19 2.08
N LYS A 169 -5.40 -10.17 2.21
CA LYS A 169 -5.07 -11.59 2.08
C LYS A 169 -4.68 -11.94 0.65
N ALA A 170 -5.45 -11.43 -0.32
CA ALA A 170 -5.14 -11.61 -1.73
C ALA A 170 -3.83 -10.91 -2.12
N VAL A 171 -3.59 -9.69 -1.62
CA VAL A 171 -2.32 -8.97 -1.81
C VAL A 171 -1.15 -9.79 -1.27
N CYS A 172 -1.26 -10.28 -0.02
CA CYS A 172 -0.23 -11.12 0.58
C CYS A 172 0.02 -12.42 -0.21
N SER A 173 -1.02 -13.04 -0.76
CA SER A 173 -0.88 -14.27 -1.56
C SER A 173 -0.07 -14.08 -2.85
N LEU A 174 -0.08 -12.86 -3.41
CA LEU A 174 0.71 -12.51 -4.59
C LEU A 174 2.10 -11.94 -4.23
N ASN A 175 2.27 -11.48 -2.99
CA ASN A 175 3.52 -10.95 -2.47
C ASN A 175 4.37 -12.08 -1.84
N PHE A 176 5.44 -12.46 -2.53
CA PHE A 176 6.34 -13.53 -2.07
C PHE A 176 6.96 -13.25 -0.71
N PHE A 177 7.31 -12.00 -0.44
CA PHE A 177 7.92 -11.63 0.83
C PHE A 177 6.91 -11.78 1.96
N CYS A 178 5.64 -11.46 1.73
CA CYS A 178 4.58 -11.71 2.71
C CYS A 178 4.43 -13.21 3.00
N GLY A 179 4.42 -14.05 1.96
CA GLY A 179 4.41 -15.51 2.12
C GLY A 179 5.60 -16.03 2.95
N GLU A 180 6.80 -15.50 2.72
CA GLU A 180 7.98 -15.85 3.52
C GLU A 180 7.92 -15.32 4.97
N ALA A 181 7.35 -14.13 5.18
CA ALA A 181 7.12 -13.58 6.52
C ALA A 181 6.17 -14.47 7.32
N LEU A 182 5.06 -14.90 6.72
CA LEU A 182 4.09 -15.81 7.33
C LEU A 182 4.69 -17.17 7.69
N ARG A 183 5.54 -17.70 6.81
CA ARG A 183 6.18 -19.01 7.00
C ARG A 183 7.24 -18.97 8.11
N ARG A 184 8.01 -17.88 8.19
CA ARG A 184 9.14 -17.75 9.13
C ARG A 184 8.78 -17.07 10.45
N GLY A 185 7.65 -16.37 10.50
CA GLY A 185 7.24 -15.57 11.66
C GLY A 185 8.12 -14.32 11.90
N ARG A 186 8.94 -13.93 10.92
CA ARG A 186 9.87 -12.81 11.01
C ARG A 186 10.06 -12.13 9.66
N LYS A 187 10.51 -10.88 9.70
CA LYS A 187 10.81 -10.07 8.52
C LYS A 187 11.69 -10.83 7.51
N PRO A 188 11.26 -10.93 6.24
CA PRO A 188 12.03 -11.62 5.20
C PRO A 188 13.24 -10.79 4.78
N SER A 189 14.31 -11.44 4.32
CA SER A 189 15.45 -10.71 3.74
C SER A 189 15.15 -10.36 2.29
N ALA A 190 15.38 -9.10 1.89
CA ALA A 190 15.31 -8.69 0.48
C ALA A 190 16.22 -9.54 -0.43
N LYS A 191 17.32 -10.09 0.11
CA LYS A 191 18.26 -10.96 -0.61
C LYS A 191 17.69 -12.34 -0.98
N LEU A 192 16.55 -12.73 -0.41
CA LEU A 192 16.00 -14.07 -0.57
C LEU A 192 15.57 -14.39 -2.01
N ARG A 193 15.11 -13.37 -2.75
CA ARG A 193 14.59 -13.54 -4.12
C ARG A 193 15.60 -13.21 -5.23
N LEU A 194 16.74 -12.60 -4.89
CA LEU A 194 17.87 -12.41 -5.82
C LEU A 194 18.38 -13.73 -6.44
N LYS A 195 18.07 -14.88 -5.81
CA LYS A 195 18.49 -16.22 -6.25
C LYS A 195 17.57 -16.91 -7.28
N LYS A 196 16.39 -16.37 -7.58
CA LYS A 196 15.43 -16.96 -8.56
C LYS A 196 15.10 -15.95 -9.68
N LYS A 197 16.08 -15.60 -10.52
CA LYS A 197 15.84 -14.75 -11.69
C LYS A 197 15.27 -15.58 -12.84
N GLY A 198 13.95 -15.51 -13.05
CA GLY A 198 13.33 -15.80 -14.34
C GLY A 198 13.51 -14.62 -15.31
N LYS A 199 12.94 -14.71 -16.52
CA LYS A 199 12.89 -13.56 -17.44
C LYS A 199 12.15 -12.39 -16.77
N PRO A 200 12.68 -11.16 -16.81
CA PRO A 200 12.02 -10.02 -16.19
C PRO A 200 10.68 -9.74 -16.87
N ARG A 201 9.66 -9.48 -16.05
CA ARG A 201 8.34 -9.03 -16.54
C ARG A 201 8.48 -7.67 -17.19
N LYS A 202 7.74 -7.44 -18.27
CA LYS A 202 7.65 -6.15 -18.95
C LYS A 202 6.49 -5.29 -18.45
N GLY A 203 5.62 -5.82 -17.57
CA GLY A 203 4.41 -5.13 -17.13
C GLY A 203 3.41 -4.89 -18.26
N ILE A 204 2.42 -4.03 -18.00
CA ILE A 204 1.44 -3.60 -18.99
C ILE A 204 1.94 -2.33 -19.71
N MET A 205 2.01 -2.35 -21.03
CA MET A 205 2.51 -1.21 -21.82
C MET A 205 1.63 0.03 -21.71
N ASN A 206 0.31 -0.12 -21.77
CA ASN A 206 -0.68 0.94 -21.61
C ASN A 206 -1.15 1.09 -20.16
N TRP A 207 -0.21 1.12 -19.21
CA TRP A 207 -0.52 1.12 -17.78
C TRP A 207 -1.34 2.34 -17.34
N GLU A 208 -1.14 3.52 -17.95
CA GLU A 208 -1.89 4.73 -17.60
C GLU A 208 -3.39 4.53 -17.85
N GLU A 209 -3.75 4.06 -19.05
CA GLU A 209 -5.13 3.77 -19.43
C GLU A 209 -5.73 2.72 -18.50
N ALA A 210 -4.99 1.64 -18.21
CA ALA A 210 -5.43 0.60 -17.30
C ALA A 210 -5.68 1.13 -15.88
N LEU A 211 -4.79 1.99 -15.37
CA LEU A 211 -4.91 2.59 -14.04
C LEU A 211 -6.11 3.54 -13.95
N TYR A 212 -6.31 4.40 -14.96
CA TYR A 212 -7.47 5.28 -15.01
C TYR A 212 -8.78 4.50 -15.17
N ARG A 213 -8.77 3.38 -15.90
CA ARG A 213 -9.92 2.46 -15.96
C ARG A 213 -10.24 1.87 -14.60
N LEU A 214 -9.23 1.42 -13.85
CA LEU A 214 -9.39 0.92 -12.47
C LEU A 214 -9.98 2.01 -11.56
N ALA A 215 -9.48 3.24 -11.67
CA ALA A 215 -9.92 4.39 -10.87
C ALA A 215 -11.38 4.85 -11.11
N ARG A 216 -12.06 4.29 -12.12
CA ARG A 216 -13.52 4.49 -12.32
C ARG A 216 -14.34 3.77 -11.25
N LYS A 217 -13.85 2.64 -10.73
CA LYS A 217 -14.50 1.92 -9.62
C LYS A 217 -14.28 2.70 -8.33
N LYS A 218 -15.34 3.27 -7.76
CA LYS A 218 -15.27 4.02 -6.49
C LYS A 218 -15.50 3.09 -5.30
N TRP A 219 -14.82 3.40 -4.21
CA TRP A 219 -14.99 2.76 -2.91
C TRP A 219 -15.36 3.82 -1.87
N SER A 220 -16.19 3.43 -0.90
CA SER A 220 -16.63 4.29 0.21
C SER A 220 -16.47 3.55 1.53
N PRO A 221 -16.04 4.20 2.63
CA PRO A 221 -15.94 3.58 3.96
C PRO A 221 -17.22 2.88 4.43
N ARG A 222 -18.40 3.32 3.97
CA ARG A 222 -19.68 2.67 4.28
C ARG A 222 -19.75 1.21 3.77
N SER A 223 -18.90 0.83 2.82
CA SER A 223 -18.86 -0.55 2.31
C SER A 223 -18.26 -1.54 3.31
N ILE A 224 -17.36 -1.11 4.22
CA ILE A 224 -16.83 -1.97 5.31
C ILE A 224 -17.94 -2.40 6.28
N LEU A 225 -18.96 -1.54 6.45
CA LEU A 225 -20.08 -1.77 7.36
C LEU A 225 -21.21 -2.57 6.70
N THR A 226 -21.22 -2.68 5.36
CA THR A 226 -22.32 -3.29 4.59
C THR A 226 -21.94 -4.63 3.95
N SER A 227 -20.70 -5.12 4.08
CA SER A 227 -20.34 -6.50 3.75
C SER A 227 -20.91 -7.54 4.73
N CYS A 228 -21.91 -7.16 5.54
CA CYS A 228 -22.78 -8.07 6.25
C CYS A 228 -23.67 -8.83 5.25
N GLY A 229 -23.30 -10.09 4.99
CA GLY A 229 -24.20 -11.08 4.41
C GLY A 229 -23.94 -11.38 2.93
N LYS A 230 -22.91 -12.17 2.65
CA LYS A 230 -23.00 -13.36 1.81
C LYS A 230 -22.03 -14.42 2.31
#